data_AF-A0A2G6S8I7-F1
#
_entry.id   AF-A0A2G6S8I7-F1
#
_cell.length_a   1.000
_cell.length_b   1.000
_cell.length_c   1.000
_cell.angle_alpha   90.00
_cell.angle_beta   90.00
_cell.angle_gamma   90.00
#
_symmetry.space_group_name_H-M   'P 1'
#
loop_
_entity.id
_entity.type
_entity.pdbx_description
1 polymer ?
#
loop_
_entity_poly.entity_id
_entity_poly.type
_entity_poly.pdbx_seq_one_letter_code
_entity_poly.pdbx_strand_id
1 'polypeptide(L)'
;MRSARTIWLWVLAAPAVQAAGFGPPEGTLPLHPLTVTVPAGALSPLRSASLFREESSTGAAPTYYLGAGVAGSRLQIPDSPGATAWQVVPTADCVRLEPVPPALLHTPSVQAVLVQQNPLPMECAAAFEGSCTSRDDKLRITTTFEGRRRAARVGGGFFGTEGTIDTTFYTGVRTLSIEHLPSRLVLRLQERLNNSNGYSAPQTAIRYLPELQRLLLLGASEAQGMPLAQCVALPPR
;
A
#
# COMPACT_ATOMS: atom_id res chain seq x y z
N MET A 1 -2.94 -31.94 -58.22
CA MET A 1 -2.64 -32.29 -56.81
C MET A 1 -1.38 -31.54 -56.38
N ARG A 2 -1.49 -30.45 -55.62
CA ARG A 2 -0.35 -29.79 -54.95
C ARG A 2 -0.77 -29.36 -53.55
N SER A 3 0.09 -29.70 -52.61
CA SER A 3 -0.13 -29.83 -51.17
C SER A 3 -0.33 -28.48 -50.47
N ALA A 4 -1.35 -28.39 -49.61
CA ALA A 4 -1.49 -27.30 -48.65
C ALA A 4 -0.42 -27.44 -47.57
N ARG A 5 0.36 -26.39 -47.33
CA ARG A 5 1.32 -26.28 -46.22
C ARG A 5 0.61 -25.62 -45.04
N THR A 6 0.30 -26.40 -44.02
CA THR A 6 -0.22 -25.92 -42.74
C THR A 6 0.91 -25.21 -41.99
N ILE A 7 0.79 -23.89 -41.81
CA ILE A 7 1.70 -23.10 -40.97
C ILE A 7 1.19 -23.22 -39.54
N TRP A 8 1.95 -23.94 -38.71
CA TRP A 8 1.73 -23.97 -37.27
C TRP A 8 2.20 -22.65 -36.66
N LEU A 9 1.24 -21.79 -36.29
CA LEU A 9 1.50 -20.64 -35.43
C LEU A 9 1.77 -21.15 -34.01
N TRP A 10 3.03 -21.15 -33.62
CA TRP A 10 3.41 -21.20 -32.21
C TRP A 10 2.95 -19.90 -31.55
N VAL A 11 1.85 -19.99 -30.80
CA VAL A 11 1.46 -18.95 -29.85
C VAL A 11 2.54 -18.93 -28.78
N LEU A 12 3.46 -17.97 -28.88
CA LEU A 12 4.32 -17.56 -27.78
C LEU A 12 3.38 -17.05 -26.69
N ALA A 13 3.08 -17.90 -25.71
CA ALA A 13 2.48 -17.49 -24.47
C ALA A 13 3.41 -16.44 -23.86
N ALA A 14 3.00 -15.17 -23.90
CA ALA A 14 3.64 -14.13 -23.13
C ALA A 14 3.67 -14.60 -21.66
N PRO A 15 4.79 -14.45 -20.93
CA PRO A 15 4.77 -14.71 -19.51
C PRO A 15 3.74 -13.75 -18.92
N ALA A 16 2.70 -14.31 -18.30
CA ALA A 16 1.79 -13.53 -17.48
C ALA A 16 2.64 -12.72 -16.51
N VAL A 17 2.49 -11.40 -16.53
CA VAL A 17 3.02 -10.50 -15.50
C VAL A 17 2.36 -10.94 -14.19
N GLN A 18 3.05 -11.82 -13.46
CA GLN A 18 2.55 -12.45 -12.24
C GLN A 18 2.73 -11.47 -11.08
N ALA A 19 1.59 -10.98 -10.59
CA ALA A 19 1.27 -10.36 -9.30
C ALA A 19 2.39 -9.51 -8.65
N ALA A 20 2.27 -8.19 -8.81
CA ALA A 20 3.05 -7.20 -8.07
C ALA A 20 2.43 -6.92 -6.69
N GLY A 21 2.30 -7.96 -5.86
CA GLY A 21 1.69 -7.87 -4.53
C GLY A 21 2.35 -8.79 -3.51
N PHE A 22 2.41 -8.37 -2.25
CA PHE A 22 2.78 -9.28 -1.17
C PHE A 22 1.65 -10.30 -0.94
N GLY A 23 2.03 -11.56 -0.75
CA GLY A 23 1.15 -12.67 -0.43
C GLY A 23 0.62 -12.62 1.01
N PRO A 24 0.10 -13.74 1.52
CA PRO A 24 -0.53 -13.77 2.83
C PRO A 24 0.45 -13.38 3.95
N PRO A 25 -0.04 -12.69 4.99
CA PRO A 25 0.75 -12.29 6.13
C PRO A 25 1.08 -13.46 7.05
N GLU A 26 2.28 -13.39 7.64
CA GLU A 26 2.79 -14.31 8.65
C GLU A 26 3.32 -13.52 9.85
N GLY A 27 3.42 -14.15 11.02
CA GLY A 27 4.07 -13.56 12.19
C GLY A 27 3.18 -13.56 13.43
N THR A 28 3.55 -12.71 14.39
CA THR A 28 2.99 -12.69 15.74
C THR A 28 2.17 -11.44 16.04
N LEU A 29 2.21 -10.43 15.17
CA LEU A 29 1.31 -9.27 15.27
C LEU A 29 -0.11 -9.68 14.85
N PRO A 30 -1.15 -9.38 15.67
CA PRO A 30 -2.52 -9.74 15.36
C PRO A 30 -3.02 -8.92 14.17
N LEU A 31 -3.54 -9.61 13.17
CA LEU A 31 -4.03 -9.03 11.94
C LEU A 31 -5.50 -9.37 11.74
N HIS A 32 -6.29 -8.33 11.45
CA HIS A 32 -7.72 -8.43 11.25
C HIS A 32 -8.09 -7.98 9.82
N PRO A 33 -8.99 -8.69 9.13
CA PRO A 33 -9.53 -8.20 7.87
C PRO A 33 -10.29 -6.89 8.12
N LEU A 34 -10.12 -5.93 7.22
CA LEU A 34 -10.81 -4.65 7.28
C LEU A 34 -11.83 -4.59 6.15
N THR A 35 -13.11 -4.64 6.49
CA THR A 35 -14.18 -4.49 5.50
C THR A 35 -14.25 -3.05 5.02
N VAL A 36 -14.19 -2.85 3.70
CA VAL A 36 -14.30 -1.54 3.08
C VAL A 36 -15.47 -1.55 2.10
N THR A 37 -16.46 -0.72 2.38
CA THR A 37 -17.59 -0.50 1.48
C THR A 37 -17.23 0.65 0.54
N VAL A 38 -17.15 0.36 -0.75
CA VAL A 38 -16.90 1.35 -1.81
C VAL A 38 -18.15 1.40 -2.71
N PRO A 39 -18.83 2.55 -2.80
CA PRO A 39 -19.96 2.70 -3.71
C PRO A 39 -19.55 2.48 -5.18
N ALA A 40 -20.49 2.08 -6.03
CA ALA A 40 -20.24 1.92 -7.46
C ALA A 40 -19.79 3.26 -8.09
N GLY A 41 -18.74 3.22 -8.90
CA GLY A 41 -18.16 4.41 -9.55
C GLY A 41 -17.30 5.29 -8.64
N ALA A 42 -17.11 4.90 -7.38
CA ALA A 42 -16.31 5.64 -6.41
C ALA A 42 -14.86 5.13 -6.34
N LEU A 43 -13.96 6.00 -5.92
CA LEU A 43 -12.55 5.67 -5.71
C LEU A 43 -12.39 4.80 -4.47
N SER A 44 -11.45 3.85 -4.53
CA SER A 44 -11.16 2.91 -3.45
C SER A 44 -9.93 3.37 -2.64
N PRO A 45 -9.93 3.22 -1.30
CA PRO A 45 -8.80 3.62 -0.49
C PRO A 45 -7.62 2.64 -0.59
N LEU A 46 -7.79 1.51 -1.29
CA LEU A 46 -6.80 0.43 -1.39
C LEU A 46 -5.65 0.73 -2.38
N ARG A 47 -5.78 1.79 -3.18
CA ARG A 47 -4.77 2.15 -4.19
C ARG A 47 -4.09 3.47 -3.87
N SER A 48 -4.87 4.44 -3.42
CA SER A 48 -4.37 5.75 -3.04
C SER A 48 -5.38 6.42 -2.13
N ALA A 49 -5.02 6.57 -0.85
CA ALA A 49 -5.81 7.30 0.12
C ALA A 49 -4.94 8.29 0.88
N SER A 50 -5.38 9.53 0.99
CA SER A 50 -4.77 10.52 1.87
C SER A 50 -5.27 10.31 3.29
N LEU A 51 -4.38 10.49 4.27
CA LEU A 51 -4.74 10.47 5.69
C LEU A 51 -5.10 11.89 6.14
N PHE A 52 -6.18 12.02 6.88
CA PHE A 52 -6.62 13.26 7.50
C PHE A 52 -6.78 13.04 9.00
N ARG A 53 -6.64 14.11 9.75
CA ARG A 53 -6.68 14.12 11.21
C ARG A 53 -7.46 15.33 11.69
N GLU A 54 -8.30 15.11 12.68
CA GLU A 54 -9.00 16.15 13.43
C GLU A 54 -8.59 16.05 14.90
N GLU A 55 -8.06 17.14 15.44
CA GLU A 55 -7.67 17.20 16.84
C GLU A 55 -8.90 17.27 17.74
N SER A 56 -8.83 16.58 18.88
CA SER A 56 -9.85 16.71 19.91
C SER A 56 -9.67 18.01 20.69
N SER A 57 -10.74 18.78 20.84
CA SER A 57 -10.78 19.96 21.72
C SER A 57 -10.84 19.60 23.21
N THR A 58 -11.12 18.35 23.56
CA THR A 58 -11.33 17.87 24.93
C THR A 58 -10.19 16.99 25.45
N GLY A 59 -9.07 16.91 24.72
CA GLY A 59 -7.91 16.08 25.09
C GLY A 59 -8.10 14.58 24.85
N ALA A 60 -9.18 14.18 24.16
CA ALA A 60 -9.34 12.80 23.70
C ALA A 60 -8.39 12.46 22.54
N ALA A 61 -8.30 11.18 22.18
CA ALA A 61 -7.54 10.77 21.00
C ALA A 61 -8.08 11.48 19.73
N PRO A 62 -7.21 11.86 18.78
CA PRO A 62 -7.62 12.49 17.54
C PRO A 62 -8.48 11.55 16.70
N THR A 63 -9.37 12.14 15.91
CA THR A 63 -10.15 11.39 14.91
C THR A 63 -9.35 11.33 13.61
N TYR A 64 -9.26 10.13 13.03
CA TYR A 64 -8.61 9.94 11.73
C TYR A 64 -9.64 9.69 10.64
N TYR A 65 -9.33 10.17 9.44
CA TYR A 65 -10.11 9.92 8.25
C TYR A 65 -9.21 9.51 7.09
N LEU A 66 -9.77 8.73 6.17
CA LEU A 66 -9.15 8.38 4.89
C LEU A 66 -9.95 9.03 3.77
N GLY A 67 -9.27 9.65 2.81
CA GLY A 67 -9.90 10.21 1.60
C GLY A 67 -9.27 9.66 0.34
N ALA A 68 -10.06 9.09 -0.56
CA ALA A 68 -9.61 8.67 -1.90
C ALA A 68 -10.06 9.72 -2.93
N GLY A 69 -9.10 10.31 -3.65
CA GLY A 69 -9.36 11.38 -4.61
C GLY A 69 -9.79 12.72 -4.00
N VAL A 70 -9.69 12.87 -2.67
CA VAL A 70 -10.01 14.11 -1.96
C VAL A 70 -8.76 14.97 -1.85
N ALA A 71 -8.81 16.20 -2.36
CA ALA A 71 -7.71 17.15 -2.29
C ALA A 71 -7.55 17.78 -0.90
N GLY A 72 -8.65 17.83 -0.14
CA GLY A 72 -8.72 18.46 1.18
C GLY A 72 -8.76 19.99 1.12
N SER A 73 -8.79 20.62 2.30
CA SER A 73 -9.01 22.06 2.45
C SER A 73 -7.84 22.97 2.06
N ARG A 74 -6.63 22.42 1.85
CA ARG A 74 -5.40 23.24 1.73
C ARG A 74 -5.10 23.74 0.33
N LEU A 75 -5.53 23.02 -0.70
CA LEU A 75 -5.30 23.40 -2.09
C LEU A 75 -6.67 23.69 -2.71
N GLN A 76 -6.81 24.79 -3.46
CA GLN A 76 -8.00 25.08 -4.27
C GLN A 76 -8.13 24.12 -5.47
N ILE A 77 -7.77 22.85 -5.25
CA ILE A 77 -7.83 21.78 -6.22
C ILE A 77 -9.18 21.08 -5.99
N PRO A 78 -10.02 20.97 -7.03
CA PRO A 78 -11.26 20.22 -6.90
C PRO A 78 -10.96 18.75 -6.62
N ASP A 79 -11.87 18.11 -5.88
CA ASP A 79 -11.82 16.66 -5.69
C ASP A 79 -11.92 15.93 -7.03
N SER A 80 -11.31 14.75 -7.08
CA SER A 80 -11.39 13.88 -8.25
C SER A 80 -12.82 13.35 -8.43
N PRO A 81 -13.25 13.07 -9.68
CA PRO A 81 -14.49 12.35 -9.92
C PRO A 81 -14.55 11.05 -9.12
N GLY A 82 -15.65 10.80 -8.41
CA GLY A 82 -15.82 9.63 -7.56
C GLY A 82 -15.10 9.69 -6.21
N ALA A 83 -14.69 10.87 -5.75
CA ALA A 83 -14.05 11.04 -4.44
C ALA A 83 -14.91 10.52 -3.28
N THR A 84 -14.24 9.89 -2.33
CA THR A 84 -14.86 9.17 -1.20
C THR A 84 -14.04 9.34 0.07
N ALA A 85 -14.72 9.26 1.20
CA ALA A 85 -14.11 9.42 2.51
C ALA A 85 -14.64 8.40 3.52
N TRP A 86 -13.79 8.04 4.48
CA TRP A 86 -14.13 7.17 5.60
C TRP A 86 -13.57 7.73 6.90
N GLN A 87 -14.33 7.64 7.97
CA GLN A 87 -13.84 7.80 9.34
C GLN A 87 -13.22 6.49 9.81
N VAL A 88 -12.08 6.58 10.50
CA VAL A 88 -11.44 5.45 11.16
C VAL A 88 -11.98 5.35 12.58
N VAL A 89 -12.85 4.36 12.82
CA VAL A 89 -13.49 4.15 14.12
C VAL A 89 -12.79 3.00 14.84
N PRO A 90 -12.15 3.23 16.01
CA PRO A 90 -11.50 2.14 16.76
C PRO A 90 -12.54 1.13 17.26
N THR A 91 -12.19 -0.15 17.18
CA THR A 91 -12.97 -1.27 17.75
C THR A 91 -12.12 -2.03 18.76
N ALA A 92 -12.74 -2.99 19.47
CA ALA A 92 -12.03 -3.85 20.42
C ALA A 92 -10.86 -4.59 19.74
N ASP A 93 -11.11 -5.14 18.56
CA ASP A 93 -10.11 -5.93 17.83
C ASP A 93 -9.18 -5.06 16.96
N CYS A 94 -9.71 -4.05 16.27
CA CYS A 94 -8.91 -3.20 15.40
C CYS A 94 -9.57 -1.84 15.09
N VAL A 95 -9.96 -1.59 13.84
CA VAL A 95 -10.75 -0.43 13.42
C VAL A 95 -11.85 -0.86 12.45
N ARG A 96 -12.85 0.00 12.28
CA ARG A 96 -13.84 -0.04 11.20
C ARG A 96 -13.70 1.24 10.36
N LEU A 97 -13.89 1.11 9.05
CA LEU A 97 -14.01 2.28 8.17
C LEU A 97 -15.48 2.59 7.93
N GLU A 98 -15.94 3.73 8.44
CA GLU A 98 -17.31 4.19 8.26
C GLU A 98 -17.37 5.24 7.15
N PRO A 99 -18.18 5.04 6.09
CA PRO A 99 -18.32 6.03 5.03
C PRO A 99 -18.81 7.37 5.59
N VAL A 100 -18.15 8.45 5.21
CA VAL A 100 -18.56 9.82 5.55
C VAL A 100 -18.60 10.69 4.29
N PRO A 101 -19.38 11.79 4.28
CA PRO A 101 -19.38 12.71 3.15
C PRO A 101 -17.98 13.33 2.94
N PRO A 102 -17.45 13.38 1.69
CA PRO A 102 -16.15 14.01 1.42
C PRO A 102 -16.08 15.48 1.86
N ALA A 103 -17.22 16.19 1.86
CA ALA A 103 -17.35 17.55 2.36
C ALA A 103 -16.84 17.73 3.81
N LEU A 104 -16.90 16.67 4.64
CA LEU A 104 -16.35 16.70 5.99
C LEU A 104 -14.84 16.95 6.00
N LEU A 105 -14.10 16.42 5.03
CA LEU A 105 -12.64 16.56 4.92
C LEU A 105 -12.20 17.96 4.45
N HIS A 106 -13.16 18.79 4.04
CA HIS A 106 -12.93 20.20 3.68
C HIS A 106 -13.20 21.15 4.85
N THR A 107 -13.69 20.64 5.98
CA THR A 107 -13.90 21.47 7.17
C THR A 107 -12.55 21.94 7.75
N PRO A 108 -12.48 23.15 8.34
CA PRO A 108 -11.23 23.68 8.88
C PRO A 108 -10.64 22.87 10.04
N SER A 109 -11.47 22.11 10.78
CA SER A 109 -11.01 21.26 11.88
C SER A 109 -10.28 20.00 11.40
N VAL A 110 -10.57 19.55 10.17
CA VAL A 110 -9.95 18.37 9.56
C VAL A 110 -8.76 18.80 8.71
N GLN A 111 -7.58 18.32 9.07
CA GLN A 111 -6.33 18.64 8.38
C GLN A 111 -5.77 17.40 7.68
N ALA A 112 -5.32 17.57 6.44
CA ALA A 112 -4.57 16.54 5.74
C ALA A 112 -3.22 16.31 6.46
N VAL A 113 -2.91 15.06 6.76
CA VAL A 113 -1.62 14.67 7.35
C VAL A 113 -0.55 14.77 6.27
N LEU A 114 0.27 15.80 6.37
CA LEU A 114 1.36 16.05 5.42
C LEU A 114 2.49 15.06 5.61
N VAL A 115 3.31 14.88 4.58
CA VAL A 115 4.51 14.01 4.61
C VAL A 115 5.42 14.30 5.80
N GLN A 116 5.60 15.58 6.16
CA GLN A 116 6.44 16.00 7.27
C GLN A 116 5.86 15.63 8.63
N GLN A 117 4.54 15.53 8.73
CA GLN A 117 3.79 15.22 9.95
C GLN A 117 3.38 13.75 10.02
N ASN A 118 3.56 12.98 8.94
CA ASN A 118 3.20 11.58 8.88
C ASN A 118 4.02 10.80 9.92
N PRO A 119 3.37 10.09 10.87
CA PRO A 119 4.07 9.30 11.89
C PRO A 119 4.99 8.23 11.30
N LEU A 120 4.63 7.70 10.11
CA LEU A 120 5.49 6.83 9.33
C LEU A 120 6.06 7.61 8.13
N PRO A 121 7.37 7.89 8.10
CA PRO A 121 7.99 8.60 6.98
C PRO A 121 7.71 7.93 5.63
N MET A 122 7.55 8.73 4.57
CA MET A 122 7.21 8.19 3.24
C MET A 122 8.34 7.36 2.60
N GLU A 123 9.58 7.48 3.07
CA GLU A 123 10.67 6.59 2.65
C GLU A 123 10.49 5.14 3.16
N CYS A 124 9.64 4.94 4.16
CA CYS A 124 9.35 3.62 4.72
C CYS A 124 8.73 2.69 3.68
N ALA A 125 9.43 1.60 3.36
CA ALA A 125 9.07 0.65 2.31
C ALA A 125 8.94 1.25 0.89
N ALA A 126 9.56 2.41 0.63
CA ALA A 126 9.65 2.99 -0.72
C ALA A 126 10.73 2.30 -1.56
N ALA A 127 11.81 1.85 -0.93
CA ALA A 127 12.92 1.20 -1.60
C ALA A 127 12.71 -0.31 -1.78
N PHE A 128 13.37 -0.88 -2.79
CA PHE A 128 13.44 -2.32 -3.01
C PHE A 128 13.95 -3.06 -1.77
N GLU A 129 15.03 -2.56 -1.18
CA GLU A 129 15.59 -3.03 0.10
C GLU A 129 15.89 -1.82 0.98
N GLY A 130 15.68 -1.95 2.28
CA GLY A 130 15.94 -0.87 3.22
C GLY A 130 15.25 -1.08 4.56
N SER A 131 15.55 -0.19 5.50
CA SER A 131 14.87 -0.15 6.79
C SER A 131 14.60 1.30 7.17
N CYS A 132 13.45 1.55 7.77
CA CYS A 132 13.12 2.82 8.37
C CYS A 132 12.51 2.58 9.76
N THR A 133 12.41 3.64 10.56
CA THR A 133 11.68 3.62 11.83
C THR A 133 10.65 4.75 11.82
N SER A 134 9.50 4.54 12.47
CA SER A 134 8.50 5.59 12.69
C SER A 134 9.07 6.73 13.51
N ARG A 135 8.47 7.93 13.40
CA ARG A 135 8.94 9.14 14.09
C ARG A 135 8.88 9.05 15.62
N ASP A 136 8.09 8.13 16.16
CA ASP A 136 7.95 7.87 17.59
C ASP A 136 8.78 6.66 18.07
N ASP A 137 9.65 6.12 17.21
CA ASP A 137 10.55 4.99 17.48
C ASP A 137 9.87 3.69 17.93
N LYS A 138 8.59 3.50 17.60
CA LYS A 138 7.83 2.30 17.98
C LYS A 138 7.68 1.27 16.89
N LEU A 139 7.72 1.68 15.63
CA LEU A 139 7.48 0.80 14.50
C LEU A 139 8.69 0.81 13.59
N ARG A 140 9.18 -0.37 13.24
CA ARG A 140 10.23 -0.54 12.24
C ARG A 140 9.66 -1.23 11.01
N ILE A 141 9.94 -0.66 9.85
CA ILE A 141 9.57 -1.25 8.56
C ILE A 141 10.86 -1.61 7.85
N THR A 142 10.94 -2.86 7.39
CA THR A 142 12.13 -3.37 6.71
C THR A 142 11.71 -4.12 5.45
N THR A 143 12.35 -3.81 4.33
CA THR A 143 12.25 -4.55 3.08
C THR A 143 13.57 -5.26 2.81
N THR A 144 13.53 -6.56 2.53
CA THR A 144 14.70 -7.39 2.23
C THR A 144 14.44 -8.22 0.98
N PHE A 145 15.50 -8.61 0.26
CA PHE A 145 15.38 -9.48 -0.90
C PHE A 145 16.38 -10.63 -0.84
N GLU A 146 15.87 -11.85 -0.99
CA GLU A 146 16.64 -13.07 -1.13
C GLU A 146 16.44 -13.62 -2.55
N GLY A 147 17.50 -13.64 -3.35
CA GLY A 147 17.41 -14.13 -4.72
C GLY A 147 18.52 -13.64 -5.64
N ARG A 148 18.26 -13.73 -6.94
CA ARG A 148 19.20 -13.36 -8.01
C ARG A 148 18.74 -12.09 -8.71
N ARG A 149 19.72 -11.28 -9.11
CA ARG A 149 19.55 -10.08 -9.92
C ARG A 149 20.21 -10.30 -11.28
N ARG A 150 19.50 -9.99 -12.37
CA ARG A 150 20.01 -10.08 -13.74
C ARG A 150 19.90 -8.72 -14.40
N ALA A 151 21.02 -8.11 -14.74
CA ALA A 151 21.03 -6.94 -15.60
C ALA A 151 20.74 -7.35 -17.05
N ALA A 152 19.90 -6.58 -17.74
CA ALA A 152 19.62 -6.75 -19.16
C ALA A 152 19.29 -5.41 -19.80
N ARG A 153 19.60 -5.28 -21.09
CA ARG A 153 19.13 -4.16 -21.91
C ARG A 153 17.76 -4.47 -22.47
N VAL A 154 16.82 -3.57 -22.25
CA VAL A 154 15.45 -3.66 -22.76
C VAL A 154 15.11 -2.42 -23.57
N GLY A 155 14.11 -2.52 -24.44
CA GLY A 155 13.61 -1.36 -25.18
C GLY A 155 13.18 -0.23 -24.23
N GLY A 156 13.67 0.98 -24.47
CA GLY A 156 13.30 2.18 -23.73
C GLY A 156 12.05 2.87 -24.30
N GLY A 157 11.44 3.75 -23.51
CA GLY A 157 10.20 4.46 -23.87
C GLY A 157 8.94 3.67 -23.52
N PHE A 158 7.78 4.33 -23.57
CA PHE A 158 6.49 3.74 -23.18
C PHE A 158 6.14 2.47 -24.01
N PHE A 159 6.57 2.43 -25.27
CA PHE A 159 6.38 1.29 -26.19
C PHE A 159 7.64 0.45 -26.42
N GLY A 160 8.76 0.79 -25.77
CA GLY A 160 10.02 0.05 -25.92
C GLY A 160 10.80 0.30 -27.22
N THR A 161 10.50 1.38 -27.96
CA THR A 161 11.08 1.68 -29.28
C THR A 161 12.10 2.82 -29.28
N GLU A 162 12.31 3.51 -28.15
CA GLU A 162 13.08 4.77 -28.08
C GLU A 162 14.56 4.56 -27.72
N GLY A 163 15.09 3.34 -27.96
CA GLY A 163 16.47 2.95 -27.65
C GLY A 163 16.50 1.77 -26.68
N THR A 164 17.64 1.56 -26.02
CA THR A 164 17.78 0.53 -24.98
C THR A 164 18.13 1.14 -23.64
N ILE A 165 17.48 0.69 -22.57
CA ILE A 165 17.80 1.06 -21.19
C ILE A 165 18.35 -0.15 -20.45
N ASP A 166 19.33 0.08 -19.58
CA ASP A 166 19.79 -0.94 -18.64
C ASP A 166 18.72 -1.12 -17.55
N THR A 167 18.25 -2.35 -17.38
CA THR A 167 17.21 -2.73 -16.41
C THR A 167 17.67 -3.93 -15.60
N THR A 168 17.27 -3.98 -14.33
CA THR A 168 17.53 -5.13 -13.46
C THR A 168 16.26 -5.95 -13.31
N PHE A 169 16.39 -7.26 -13.53
CA PHE A 169 15.36 -8.25 -13.30
C PHE A 169 15.65 -9.05 -12.02
N TYR A 170 14.59 -9.32 -11.25
CA TYR A 170 14.65 -9.98 -9.95
C TYR A 170 13.95 -11.34 -10.00
N THR A 171 14.64 -12.38 -9.49
CA THR A 171 14.06 -13.70 -9.27
C THR A 171 14.38 -14.15 -7.85
N GLY A 172 13.36 -14.28 -7.00
CA GLY A 172 13.52 -14.56 -5.58
C GLY A 172 12.32 -14.16 -4.74
N VAL A 173 12.55 -13.93 -3.44
CA VAL A 173 11.53 -13.51 -2.48
C VAL A 173 11.92 -12.16 -1.89
N ARG A 174 11.01 -11.20 -1.99
CA ARG A 174 11.09 -9.92 -1.30
C ARG A 174 10.20 -9.97 -0.07
N THR A 175 10.74 -9.61 1.08
CA THR A 175 10.01 -9.65 2.36
C THR A 175 9.85 -8.25 2.92
N LEU A 176 8.61 -7.85 3.17
CA LEU A 176 8.24 -6.70 3.98
C LEU A 176 8.03 -7.18 5.43
N SER A 177 8.78 -6.59 6.36
CA SER A 177 8.63 -6.83 7.80
C SER A 177 8.18 -5.55 8.49
N ILE A 178 7.24 -5.70 9.42
CA ILE A 178 6.70 -4.64 10.26
C ILE A 178 6.87 -5.11 11.70
N GLU A 179 7.78 -4.48 12.44
CA GLU A 179 8.11 -4.83 13.82
C GLU A 179 7.58 -3.74 14.77
N HIS A 180 6.81 -4.16 15.78
CA HIS A 180 6.49 -3.30 16.92
C HIS A 180 7.61 -3.40 17.95
N LEU A 181 8.52 -2.42 17.93
CA LEU A 181 9.78 -2.41 18.66
C LEU A 181 9.65 -2.65 20.18
N PRO A 182 8.66 -2.06 20.90
CA PRO A 182 8.50 -2.31 22.33
C PRO A 182 8.21 -3.78 22.65
N SER A 183 7.34 -4.42 21.85
CA SER A 183 6.88 -5.79 22.11
C SER A 183 7.66 -6.87 21.36
N ARG A 184 8.49 -6.49 20.39
CA ARG A 184 9.19 -7.38 19.43
C ARG A 184 8.29 -8.27 18.59
N LEU A 185 6.98 -8.03 18.60
CA LEU A 185 6.06 -8.70 17.69
C LEU A 185 6.30 -8.21 16.26
N VAL A 186 6.17 -9.13 15.31
CA VAL A 186 6.47 -8.87 13.90
C VAL A 186 5.36 -9.39 13.00
N LEU A 187 5.08 -8.64 11.94
CA LEU A 187 4.30 -9.07 10.78
C LEU A 187 5.24 -9.15 9.59
N ARG A 188 5.15 -10.23 8.81
CA ARG A 188 5.94 -10.46 7.60
C ARG A 188 5.01 -10.74 6.44
N LEU A 189 5.36 -10.17 5.30
CA LEU A 189 4.63 -10.25 4.05
C LEU A 189 5.65 -10.60 2.96
N GLN A 190 5.37 -11.59 2.13
CA GLN A 190 6.31 -12.08 1.10
C GLN A 190 5.78 -11.85 -0.31
N GLU A 191 6.59 -11.22 -1.16
CA GLU A 191 6.36 -11.01 -2.58
C GLU A 191 7.32 -11.91 -3.36
N ARG A 192 6.78 -12.83 -4.18
CA ARG A 192 7.60 -13.71 -5.03
C ARG A 192 7.81 -13.05 -6.38
N LEU A 193 9.07 -12.82 -6.72
CA LEU A 193 9.47 -12.21 -7.99
C LEU A 193 10.02 -13.30 -8.92
N ASN A 194 9.55 -13.32 -10.16
CA ASN A 194 10.02 -14.25 -11.17
C ASN A 194 10.42 -13.48 -12.45
N ASN A 195 11.72 -13.22 -12.59
CA ASN A 195 12.27 -12.40 -13.69
C ASN A 195 11.45 -11.11 -13.88
N SER A 196 11.16 -10.43 -12.77
CA SER A 196 10.38 -9.20 -12.75
C SER A 196 11.30 -7.98 -12.76
N ASN A 197 10.96 -6.95 -13.52
CA ASN A 197 11.62 -5.64 -13.47
C ASN A 197 10.86 -4.63 -12.60
N GLY A 198 9.73 -5.02 -12.02
CA GLY A 198 8.92 -4.24 -11.09
C GLY A 198 8.71 -4.96 -9.76
N TYR A 199 8.33 -4.21 -8.73
CA TYR A 199 8.05 -4.71 -7.38
C TYR A 199 6.99 -3.83 -6.70
N SER A 200 6.30 -4.37 -5.70
CA SER A 200 5.34 -3.59 -4.91
C SER A 200 6.04 -2.48 -4.12
N ALA A 201 5.49 -1.26 -4.14
CA ALA A 201 5.98 -0.14 -3.34
C ALA A 201 4.89 0.25 -2.31
N PRO A 202 4.81 -0.45 -1.17
CA PRO A 202 3.68 -0.33 -0.25
C PRO A 202 3.74 0.91 0.64
N GLN A 203 4.66 1.87 0.43
CA GLN A 203 4.77 3.05 1.29
C GLN A 203 3.44 3.83 1.37
N THR A 204 2.72 3.92 0.24
CA THR A 204 1.40 4.55 0.19
C THR A 204 0.27 3.63 0.65
N ALA A 205 0.52 2.35 0.90
CA ALA A 205 -0.47 1.40 1.39
C ALA A 205 -0.46 1.24 2.92
N ILE A 206 0.61 1.65 3.60
CA ILE A 206 0.76 1.51 5.05
C ILE A 206 0.36 2.82 5.76
N ARG A 207 -0.56 2.76 6.74
CA ARG A 207 -0.97 3.92 7.56
C ARG A 207 -0.79 3.63 9.03
N TYR A 208 0.15 4.30 9.67
CA TYR A 208 0.39 4.18 11.11
C TYR A 208 -0.38 5.26 11.87
N LEU A 209 -1.21 4.83 12.83
CA LEU A 209 -2.07 5.69 13.66
C LEU A 209 -1.64 5.49 15.13
N PRO A 210 -0.60 6.22 15.61
CA PRO A 210 0.02 5.98 16.91
C PRO A 210 -0.96 6.11 18.08
N GLU A 211 -1.82 7.12 18.03
CA GLU A 211 -2.78 7.45 19.09
C GLU A 211 -3.88 6.40 19.24
N LEU A 212 -4.16 5.64 18.16
CA LEU A 212 -5.05 4.49 18.19
C LEU A 212 -4.32 3.17 18.43
N GLN A 213 -2.99 3.15 18.39
CA GLN A 213 -2.19 1.92 18.36
C GLN A 213 -2.66 0.98 17.25
N ARG A 214 -2.84 1.54 16.05
CA ARG A 214 -3.30 0.80 14.87
C ARG A 214 -2.39 1.04 13.68
N LEU A 215 -2.29 0.02 12.84
CA LEU A 215 -1.68 0.11 11.53
C LEU A 215 -2.67 -0.40 10.49
N LEU A 216 -2.93 0.37 9.45
CA LEU A 216 -3.77 -0.05 8.33
C LEU A 216 -2.87 -0.44 7.16
N LEU A 217 -3.21 -1.56 6.53
CA LEU A 217 -2.59 -2.08 5.31
C LEU A 217 -3.65 -2.04 4.22
N LEU A 218 -3.60 -1.02 3.37
CA LEU A 218 -4.59 -0.71 2.35
C LEU A 218 -4.00 -1.03 0.97
N GLY A 219 -4.16 -2.28 0.53
CA GLY A 219 -3.58 -2.79 -0.72
C GLY A 219 -2.09 -3.12 -0.62
N ALA A 220 -1.55 -3.28 0.58
CA ALA A 220 -0.16 -3.73 0.76
C ALA A 220 0.01 -5.23 0.42
N SER A 221 -1.06 -6.00 0.60
CA SER A 221 -1.15 -7.42 0.26
C SER A 221 -2.26 -7.66 -0.75
N GLU A 222 -2.14 -8.75 -1.51
CA GLU A 222 -3.11 -9.15 -2.51
C GLU A 222 -3.56 -10.61 -2.29
N ALA A 223 -4.84 -10.88 -2.52
CA ALA A 223 -5.37 -12.23 -2.65
C ALA A 223 -5.94 -12.40 -4.06
N GLN A 224 -5.44 -13.38 -4.81
CA GLN A 224 -5.90 -13.66 -6.18
C GLN A 224 -5.85 -12.43 -7.10
N GLY A 225 -4.84 -11.56 -6.92
CA GLY A 225 -4.67 -10.32 -7.68
C GLY A 225 -5.58 -9.16 -7.26
N MET A 226 -6.34 -9.32 -6.16
CA MET A 226 -7.18 -8.26 -5.60
C MET A 226 -6.51 -7.67 -4.36
N PRO A 227 -6.39 -6.33 -4.25
CA PRO A 227 -5.79 -5.69 -3.08
C PRO A 227 -6.68 -5.93 -1.85
N LEU A 228 -6.03 -6.23 -0.73
CA LEU A 228 -6.69 -6.46 0.55
C LEU A 228 -6.63 -5.21 1.43
N ALA A 229 -7.66 -5.03 2.26
CA ALA A 229 -7.62 -4.11 3.38
C ALA A 229 -7.49 -4.91 4.68
N GLN A 230 -6.48 -4.57 5.48
CA GLN A 230 -6.19 -5.25 6.74
C GLN A 230 -5.82 -4.22 7.81
N CYS A 231 -6.02 -4.59 9.06
CA CYS A 231 -5.73 -3.76 10.21
C CYS A 231 -4.92 -4.58 11.23
N VAL A 232 -3.84 -4.00 11.73
CA VAL A 232 -3.02 -4.57 12.81
C VAL A 232 -3.30 -3.78 14.09
N ALA A 233 -3.65 -4.49 15.16
CA ALA A 233 -3.67 -3.93 16.49
C ALA A 233 -2.27 -4.03 17.10
N LEU A 234 -1.70 -2.88 17.46
CA LEU A 234 -0.41 -2.85 18.13
C LEU A 234 -0.61 -3.07 19.63
N PRO A 235 0.23 -3.89 20.30
CA PRO A 235 0.16 -4.07 21.73
C PRO A 235 0.28 -2.73 22.48
N PRO A 236 -0.41 -2.59 23.63
CA PRO A 236 -0.17 -1.47 24.51
C PRO A 236 1.27 -1.47 25.00
N ARG A 237 1.76 -0.29 25.38
CA ARG A 237 3.06 -0.12 26.04
C ARG A 237 3.10 -0.85 27.37
#